data_AF-A0A4S4DC70-F1
#
_entry.id   AF-A0A4S4DC70-F1
#
_cell.length_a   1.000
_cell.length_b   1.000
_cell.length_c   1.000
_cell.angle_alpha   90.00
_cell.angle_beta   90.00
_cell.angle_gamma   90.00
#
_symmetry.space_group_name_H-M   'P 1'
#
loop_
_entity.id
_entity.type
_entity.pdbx_description
1 polymer ?
#
loop_
_entity_poly.entity_id
_entity_poly.type
_entity_poly.pdbx_seq_one_letter_code
_entity_poly.pdbx_strand_id
1 'polypeptide(L)'
;MQIHSLTFIVFLLVSTCFGLSRAIECRVNVKNPSKYAYTITVDQTGKGNFVTIQKAVDSVPSNNDQWLRIHVHPGIYMEKVTIPKEKQCIFLEGSGYTQTTISGEDHSQTDSSATFTVLPDNFVAKGIAFMNSYNRPIVVDEVKPAVATRIYGDKAAFYDCAFLGFQDTLWDVEGRHYFNSCYIEGAIDFIWGDGQSFFEECRINVTAGLLPSQVSAGYITAQGRQSEEDPGGFVFENGYVFGTGQAYLGHHTVLTPELFFMVLRWIQWWFLLDGMLRNTKAMIDKRISMKMVRDMRDMERLWRAEGKGAVAEAKEKREVEVKEERESDAEGDCGKI
;
A
#
# COMPACT_ATOMS: atom_id res chain seq x y z
N MET A 1 54.03 5.34 -29.64
CA MET A 1 53.22 4.33 -28.92
C MET A 1 52.30 5.06 -27.93
N GLN A 2 51.32 5.84 -28.42
CA GLN A 2 50.48 6.68 -27.55
C GLN A 2 49.20 7.15 -28.25
N ILE A 3 48.52 6.26 -28.99
CA ILE A 3 47.26 6.58 -29.70
C ILE A 3 46.11 5.66 -29.27
N HIS A 4 46.38 4.54 -28.58
CA HIS A 4 45.35 3.61 -28.11
C HIS A 4 44.69 3.99 -26.78
N SER A 5 45.18 5.02 -26.07
CA SER A 5 44.67 5.38 -24.74
C SER A 5 43.48 6.35 -24.76
N LEU A 6 43.28 7.12 -25.84
CA LEU A 6 42.16 8.09 -25.92
C LEU A 6 40.86 7.46 -26.43
N THR A 7 40.94 6.47 -27.32
CA THR A 7 39.76 5.79 -27.88
C THR A 7 39.00 4.94 -26.86
N PHE A 8 39.69 4.41 -25.85
CA PHE A 8 39.06 3.65 -24.76
C PHE A 8 38.29 4.54 -23.76
N ILE A 9 38.76 5.77 -23.54
CA ILE A 9 38.12 6.74 -22.63
C ILE A 9 36.85 7.32 -23.26
N VAL A 10 36.83 7.52 -24.58
CA VAL A 10 35.63 7.96 -25.30
C VAL A 10 34.55 6.87 -25.32
N PHE A 11 34.91 5.58 -25.40
CA PHE A 11 33.94 4.49 -25.29
C PHE A 11 33.32 4.35 -23.88
N LEU A 12 34.10 4.61 -22.82
CA LEU A 12 33.60 4.63 -21.43
C LEU A 12 32.66 5.83 -21.16
N LEU A 13 32.88 6.97 -21.81
CA LEU A 13 32.02 8.15 -21.69
C LEU A 13 30.75 8.09 -22.56
N VAL A 14 30.74 7.29 -23.64
CA VAL A 14 29.55 7.11 -24.49
C VAL A 14 28.65 5.96 -24.00
N SER A 15 29.18 4.97 -23.28
CA SER A 15 28.38 3.88 -22.69
C SER A 15 27.55 4.31 -21.46
N THR A 16 27.94 5.39 -20.78
CA THR A 16 27.19 5.92 -19.62
C THR A 16 25.98 6.78 -20.00
N CYS A 17 25.75 7.02 -21.30
CA CYS A 17 24.62 7.84 -21.79
C CYS A 17 23.37 7.04 -22.21
N PHE A 18 23.37 5.71 -22.12
CA PHE A 18 22.19 4.88 -22.45
C PHE A 18 21.83 3.94 -21.30
N GLY A 19 21.44 4.53 -20.18
CA GLY A 19 20.94 3.79 -19.02
C GLY A 19 20.35 4.66 -17.93
N LEU A 20 20.13 5.95 -18.17
CA LEU A 20 19.14 6.70 -17.39
C LEU A 20 17.80 6.06 -17.72
N SER A 21 17.42 5.03 -16.94
CA SER A 21 16.03 4.66 -16.78
C SER A 21 15.34 5.95 -16.36
N ARG A 22 14.77 6.65 -17.34
CA ARG A 22 13.93 7.81 -17.04
C ARG A 22 12.84 7.20 -16.18
N ALA A 23 12.81 7.56 -14.90
CA ALA A 23 11.64 7.32 -14.07
C ALA A 23 10.46 7.81 -14.91
N ILE A 24 9.59 6.89 -15.33
CA ILE A 24 8.40 7.26 -16.07
C ILE A 24 7.56 8.03 -15.07
N GLU A 25 7.63 9.36 -15.17
CA GLU A 25 6.72 10.21 -14.42
C GLU A 25 5.33 9.98 -15.03
N CYS A 26 4.45 9.37 -14.24
CA CYS A 26 3.05 9.23 -14.61
C CYS A 26 2.51 10.60 -15.00
N ARG A 27 2.13 10.73 -16.27
CA ARG A 27 1.60 11.97 -16.80
C ARG A 27 0.25 12.23 -16.16
N VAL A 28 0.13 13.44 -15.65
CA VAL A 28 -1.13 13.99 -15.15
C VAL A 28 -1.79 14.76 -16.29
N ASN A 29 -3.11 14.65 -16.42
CA ASN A 29 -3.85 15.49 -17.34
C ASN A 29 -3.83 16.93 -16.82
N VAL A 30 -2.89 17.75 -17.31
CA VAL A 30 -2.67 19.13 -16.84
C VAL A 30 -3.91 20.02 -16.99
N LYS A 31 -4.82 19.69 -17.92
CA LYS A 31 -6.08 20.43 -18.11
C LYS A 31 -7.18 20.01 -17.15
N ASN A 32 -7.15 18.78 -16.65
CA ASN A 32 -8.08 18.27 -15.64
C ASN A 32 -7.37 17.25 -14.75
N PRO A 33 -6.59 17.71 -13.74
CA PRO A 33 -5.74 16.84 -12.92
C PRO A 33 -6.52 15.76 -12.18
N SER A 34 -7.79 16.04 -11.84
CA SER A 34 -8.73 15.13 -11.17
C SER A 34 -9.29 14.03 -12.06
N LYS A 35 -9.02 14.04 -13.37
CA LYS A 35 -9.59 13.09 -14.32
C LYS A 35 -8.56 12.03 -14.72
N TYR A 36 -8.76 10.81 -14.23
CA TYR A 36 -8.07 9.62 -14.72
C TYR A 36 -8.19 9.51 -16.25
N ALA A 37 -7.15 9.01 -16.91
CA ALA A 37 -7.20 8.80 -18.35
C ALA A 37 -8.30 7.82 -18.76
N TYR A 38 -8.53 6.81 -17.92
CA TYR A 38 -9.59 5.82 -18.10
C TYR A 38 -10.00 5.20 -16.74
N THR A 39 -11.20 4.63 -16.66
CA THR A 39 -11.68 3.87 -15.50
C THR A 39 -12.12 2.48 -15.96
N ILE A 40 -11.56 1.45 -15.33
CA ILE A 40 -11.98 0.06 -15.45
C ILE A 40 -12.82 -0.28 -14.21
N THR A 41 -13.97 -0.90 -14.41
CA THR A 41 -14.86 -1.35 -13.32
C THR A 41 -14.77 -2.87 -13.15
N VAL A 42 -14.71 -3.31 -11.89
CA VAL A 42 -14.72 -4.72 -11.52
C VAL A 42 -15.95 -4.99 -10.64
N ASP A 43 -16.81 -5.90 -11.06
CA ASP A 43 -18.04 -6.25 -10.35
C ASP A 43 -18.32 -7.76 -10.51
N GLN A 44 -18.37 -8.49 -9.40
CA GLN A 44 -18.61 -9.94 -9.38
C GLN A 44 -19.99 -10.32 -9.94
N THR A 45 -20.94 -9.39 -10.02
CA THR A 45 -22.27 -9.61 -10.61
C THR A 45 -22.26 -9.54 -12.14
N GLY A 46 -21.13 -9.16 -12.75
CA GLY A 46 -20.98 -9.07 -14.20
C GLY A 46 -21.44 -7.74 -14.82
N LYS A 47 -21.79 -6.74 -14.00
CA LYS A 47 -22.20 -5.40 -14.47
C LYS A 47 -21.03 -4.45 -14.74
N GLY A 48 -19.81 -4.82 -14.34
CA GLY A 48 -18.57 -4.10 -14.61
C GLY A 48 -17.89 -4.54 -15.91
N ASN A 49 -16.75 -3.93 -16.23
CA ASN A 49 -15.91 -4.35 -17.36
C ASN A 49 -15.32 -5.75 -17.16
N PHE A 50 -15.00 -6.10 -15.90
CA PHE A 50 -14.49 -7.42 -15.53
C PHE A 50 -15.19 -7.94 -14.26
N VAL A 51 -15.15 -9.27 -14.08
CA VAL A 51 -15.65 -9.94 -12.87
C VAL A 51 -14.53 -10.23 -11.85
N THR A 52 -13.26 -10.17 -12.27
CA THR A 52 -12.09 -10.40 -11.41
C THR A 52 -11.10 -9.24 -11.54
N ILE A 53 -10.35 -8.98 -10.46
CA ILE A 53 -9.39 -7.87 -10.40
C ILE A 53 -8.17 -8.20 -11.26
N GLN A 54 -7.68 -9.44 -11.27
CA GLN A 54 -6.52 -9.78 -12.12
C GLN A 54 -6.79 -9.52 -13.60
N LYS A 55 -7.99 -9.82 -14.12
CA LYS A 55 -8.33 -9.54 -15.52
C LYS A 55 -8.37 -8.03 -15.84
N ALA A 56 -8.82 -7.22 -14.88
CA ALA A 56 -8.77 -5.77 -15.01
C ALA A 56 -7.32 -5.27 -15.08
N VAL A 57 -6.44 -5.79 -14.22
CA VAL A 57 -5.01 -5.50 -14.24
C VAL A 57 -4.36 -5.92 -15.56
N ASP A 58 -4.66 -7.13 -16.04
CA ASP A 58 -4.12 -7.67 -17.29
C ASP A 58 -4.49 -6.82 -18.52
N SER A 59 -5.65 -6.16 -18.46
CA SER A 59 -6.15 -5.30 -19.53
C SER A 59 -5.47 -3.93 -19.62
N VAL A 60 -4.76 -3.51 -18.56
CA VAL A 60 -4.00 -2.25 -18.57
C VAL A 60 -2.86 -2.39 -19.60
N PRO A 61 -2.62 -1.40 -20.50
CA PRO A 61 -1.51 -1.47 -21.45
C PRO A 61 -0.15 -1.60 -20.74
N SER A 62 0.77 -2.36 -21.32
CA SER A 62 2.16 -2.40 -20.81
C SER A 62 2.86 -1.07 -21.03
N ASN A 63 3.73 -0.69 -20.09
CA ASN A 63 4.39 0.61 -20.00
C ASN A 63 3.40 1.78 -19.93
N ASN A 64 2.27 1.57 -19.23
CA ASN A 64 1.31 2.63 -18.98
C ASN A 64 1.97 3.77 -18.22
N ASP A 65 1.80 4.99 -18.73
CA ASP A 65 2.33 6.21 -18.14
C ASP A 65 1.24 7.25 -17.83
N GLN A 66 -0.03 6.84 -17.87
CA GLN A 66 -1.17 7.67 -17.50
C GLN A 66 -1.84 7.09 -16.26
N TRP A 67 -2.25 7.95 -15.31
CA TRP A 67 -3.06 7.48 -14.19
C TRP A 67 -4.40 6.90 -14.68
N LEU A 68 -4.58 5.61 -14.39
CA LEU A 68 -5.80 4.86 -14.67
C LEU A 68 -6.42 4.38 -13.36
N ARG A 69 -7.74 4.41 -13.28
CA ARG A 69 -8.48 3.90 -12.12
C ARG A 69 -9.01 2.50 -12.40
N ILE A 70 -8.76 1.57 -11.48
CA ILE A 70 -9.49 0.30 -11.40
C ILE A 70 -10.44 0.41 -10.21
N HIS A 71 -11.73 0.56 -10.47
CA HIS A 71 -12.77 0.67 -9.46
C HIS A 71 -13.39 -0.70 -9.18
N VAL A 72 -13.22 -1.19 -7.95
CA VAL A 72 -13.67 -2.50 -7.50
C VAL A 72 -14.92 -2.33 -6.64
N HIS A 73 -16.02 -2.95 -7.07
CA HIS A 73 -17.28 -2.92 -6.35
C HIS A 73 -17.19 -3.69 -5.01
N PRO A 74 -18.17 -3.49 -4.10
CA PRO A 74 -18.24 -4.27 -2.85
C PRO A 74 -18.29 -5.78 -3.14
N GLY A 75 -17.53 -6.55 -2.35
CA GLY A 75 -17.41 -7.99 -2.52
C GLY A 75 -16.17 -8.58 -1.87
N ILE A 76 -16.14 -9.90 -1.78
CA ILE A 76 -14.96 -10.67 -1.39
C ILE A 76 -14.43 -11.36 -2.64
N TYR A 77 -13.26 -10.93 -3.07
CA TYR A 77 -12.55 -11.40 -4.24
C TYR A 77 -11.52 -12.44 -3.80
N MET A 78 -11.91 -13.72 -3.90
CA MET A 78 -11.02 -14.86 -3.64
C MET A 78 -10.10 -15.08 -4.85
N GLU A 79 -9.03 -14.29 -4.92
CA GLU A 79 -8.07 -14.34 -6.01
C GLU A 79 -6.69 -13.87 -5.55
N LYS A 80 -5.66 -14.40 -6.23
CA LYS A 80 -4.29 -13.93 -6.11
C LYS A 80 -4.04 -12.89 -7.20
N VAL A 81 -3.67 -11.68 -6.79
CA VAL A 81 -3.47 -10.57 -7.72
C VAL A 81 -2.02 -10.14 -7.72
N THR A 82 -1.42 -10.06 -8.90
CA THR A 82 -0.10 -9.47 -9.11
C THR A 82 -0.26 -8.33 -10.09
N ILE A 83 0.17 -7.12 -9.69
CA ILE A 83 0.37 -6.00 -10.58
C ILE A 83 1.79 -6.15 -11.18
N PRO A 84 1.94 -6.43 -12.48
CA PRO A 84 3.25 -6.59 -13.11
C PRO A 84 4.03 -5.28 -13.17
N LYS A 85 5.36 -5.37 -13.26
CA LYS A 85 6.28 -4.22 -13.21
C LYS A 85 6.04 -3.19 -14.32
N GLU A 86 5.56 -3.66 -15.47
CA GLU A 86 5.23 -2.84 -16.64
C GLU A 86 3.85 -2.17 -16.56
N LYS A 87 3.04 -2.43 -15.52
CA LYS A 87 1.69 -1.86 -15.35
C LYS A 87 1.69 -0.75 -14.30
N GLN A 88 2.45 0.31 -14.55
CA GLN A 88 2.57 1.47 -13.64
C GLN A 88 1.34 2.39 -13.69
N CYS A 89 1.28 3.37 -12.78
CA CYS A 89 0.27 4.43 -12.74
C CYS A 89 -1.16 3.91 -12.57
N ILE A 90 -1.35 2.91 -11.70
CA ILE A 90 -2.68 2.35 -11.37
C ILE A 90 -3.15 2.91 -10.04
N PHE A 91 -4.40 3.40 -10.04
CA PHE A 91 -5.17 3.72 -8.84
C PHE A 91 -6.24 2.64 -8.63
N LEU A 92 -5.99 1.71 -7.72
CA LEU A 92 -6.90 0.62 -7.37
C LEU A 92 -7.82 1.06 -6.22
N GLU A 93 -9.12 1.19 -6.48
CA GLU A 93 -10.06 1.77 -5.52
C GLU A 93 -11.24 0.84 -5.23
N GLY A 94 -11.41 0.49 -3.96
CA GLY A 94 -12.58 -0.23 -3.47
C GLY A 94 -13.65 0.69 -2.88
N SER A 95 -14.70 0.09 -2.32
CA SER A 95 -15.79 0.82 -1.64
C SER A 95 -15.53 1.06 -0.15
N GLY A 96 -14.29 0.89 0.32
CA GLY A 96 -13.89 0.90 1.72
C GLY A 96 -13.44 -0.49 2.17
N TYR A 97 -12.43 -0.55 3.04
CA TYR A 97 -11.79 -1.82 3.43
C TYR A 97 -12.75 -2.81 4.14
N THR A 98 -13.90 -2.36 4.64
CA THR A 98 -14.94 -3.22 5.22
C THR A 98 -15.92 -3.78 4.18
N GLN A 99 -15.91 -3.26 2.96
CA GLN A 99 -16.86 -3.60 1.88
C GLN A 99 -16.19 -4.32 0.71
N THR A 100 -14.92 -4.05 0.45
CA THR A 100 -14.16 -4.66 -0.64
C THR A 100 -12.90 -5.33 -0.10
N THR A 101 -12.81 -6.65 -0.27
CA THR A 101 -11.70 -7.47 0.22
C THR A 101 -11.13 -8.33 -0.90
N ILE A 102 -9.80 -8.32 -1.06
CA ILE A 102 -9.05 -9.31 -1.84
C ILE A 102 -8.49 -10.32 -0.85
N SER A 103 -8.80 -11.61 -1.04
CA SER A 103 -8.50 -12.65 -0.06
C SER A 103 -7.85 -13.87 -0.71
N GLY A 104 -6.87 -14.44 -0.02
CA GLY A 104 -6.19 -15.68 -0.37
C GLY A 104 -5.80 -16.48 0.87
N GLU A 105 -5.27 -17.68 0.66
CA GLU A 105 -4.91 -18.62 1.74
C GLU A 105 -3.59 -19.38 1.47
N ASP A 106 -2.83 -18.92 0.46
CA ASP A 106 -1.50 -19.47 0.17
C ASP A 106 -0.57 -19.22 1.38
N HIS A 107 0.31 -20.17 1.67
CA HIS A 107 1.12 -20.19 2.89
C HIS A 107 2.39 -21.04 2.73
N SER A 108 3.18 -21.15 3.79
CA SER A 108 4.42 -21.94 3.91
C SER A 108 5.64 -21.42 3.16
N GLN A 109 5.46 -20.80 2.00
CA GLN A 109 6.55 -20.15 1.25
C GLN A 109 6.30 -18.65 1.19
N THR A 110 7.14 -17.87 1.85
CA THR A 110 6.98 -16.41 1.93
C THR A 110 6.92 -15.77 0.54
N ASP A 111 7.83 -16.17 -0.36
CA ASP A 111 7.94 -15.67 -1.73
C ASP A 111 6.72 -15.91 -2.61
N SER A 112 5.96 -16.97 -2.33
CA SER A 112 4.83 -17.39 -3.16
C SER A 112 3.49 -17.32 -2.42
N SER A 113 3.44 -16.94 -1.15
CA SER A 113 2.20 -16.87 -0.35
C SER A 113 1.42 -15.56 -0.47
N ALA A 114 1.99 -14.54 -1.12
CA ALA A 114 1.39 -13.21 -1.20
C ALA A 114 0.04 -13.24 -1.96
N THR A 115 -1.04 -12.82 -1.28
CA THR A 115 -2.36 -12.65 -1.91
C THR A 115 -2.36 -11.49 -2.91
N PHE A 116 -1.74 -10.37 -2.54
CA PHE A 116 -1.61 -9.18 -3.39
C PHE A 116 -0.14 -8.81 -3.57
N THR A 117 0.33 -8.68 -4.80
CA THR A 117 1.72 -8.29 -5.11
C THR A 117 1.76 -7.04 -5.96
N VAL A 118 2.55 -6.04 -5.54
CA VAL A 118 2.79 -4.79 -6.28
C VAL A 118 4.24 -4.75 -6.75
N LEU A 119 4.47 -5.02 -8.04
CA LEU A 119 5.78 -4.90 -8.68
C LEU A 119 6.08 -3.53 -9.34
N PRO A 120 5.10 -2.74 -9.83
CA PRO A 120 5.41 -1.50 -10.54
C PRO A 120 5.61 -0.30 -9.62
N ASP A 121 6.42 0.64 -10.07
CA ASP A 121 6.50 1.98 -9.48
C ASP A 121 5.17 2.73 -9.67
N ASN A 122 4.92 3.73 -8.82
CA ASN A 122 3.76 4.62 -8.89
C ASN A 122 2.42 3.87 -8.84
N PHE A 123 2.15 3.24 -7.69
CA PHE A 123 0.90 2.51 -7.44
C PHE A 123 0.11 3.17 -6.32
N VAL A 124 -1.22 3.23 -6.46
CA VAL A 124 -2.12 3.67 -5.40
C VAL A 124 -3.15 2.60 -5.12
N ALA A 125 -3.42 2.34 -3.84
CA ALA A 125 -4.64 1.65 -3.43
C ALA A 125 -5.42 2.48 -2.43
N LYS A 126 -6.75 2.41 -2.51
CA LYS A 126 -7.65 3.06 -1.56
C LYS A 126 -8.85 2.19 -1.22
N GLY A 127 -9.19 2.10 0.06
CA GLY A 127 -10.47 1.53 0.48
C GLY A 127 -10.61 0.04 0.17
N ILE A 128 -9.52 -0.73 0.29
CA ILE A 128 -9.50 -2.18 0.04
C ILE A 128 -8.86 -2.89 1.23
N ALA A 129 -9.43 -4.04 1.62
CA ALA A 129 -8.75 -5.00 2.49
C ALA A 129 -7.98 -6.02 1.66
N PHE A 130 -6.71 -6.22 1.97
CA PHE A 130 -5.87 -7.30 1.47
C PHE A 130 -5.71 -8.31 2.60
N MET A 131 -6.16 -9.54 2.38
CA MET A 131 -6.24 -10.55 3.43
C MET A 131 -5.58 -11.85 3.01
N ASN A 132 -4.75 -12.39 3.91
CA ASN A 132 -4.44 -13.81 3.90
C ASN A 132 -5.15 -14.49 5.08
N SER A 133 -6.08 -15.40 4.79
CA SER A 133 -6.94 -16.03 5.80
C SER A 133 -6.36 -17.30 6.41
N TYR A 134 -5.19 -17.77 5.99
CA TYR A 134 -4.67 -19.09 6.37
C TYR A 134 -4.62 -19.34 7.89
N ASN A 135 -4.11 -18.38 8.66
CA ASN A 135 -3.99 -18.47 10.12
C ASN A 135 -5.18 -17.79 10.85
N ARG A 136 -6.33 -17.57 10.20
CA ARG A 136 -7.47 -16.81 10.75
C ARG A 136 -8.79 -17.59 10.59
N PRO A 137 -9.17 -18.47 11.55
CA PRO A 137 -8.51 -18.73 12.84
C PRO A 137 -7.34 -19.71 12.73
N ILE A 138 -6.52 -19.81 13.77
CA ILE A 138 -5.49 -20.84 13.87
C ILE A 138 -6.19 -22.17 14.13
N VAL A 139 -6.27 -23.02 13.10
CA VAL A 139 -6.97 -24.32 13.17
C VAL A 139 -6.05 -25.44 13.67
N VAL A 140 -4.74 -25.28 13.46
CA VAL A 140 -3.69 -26.24 13.84
C VAL A 140 -2.61 -25.46 14.58
N ASP A 141 -1.95 -26.06 15.58
CA ASP A 141 -0.83 -25.47 16.35
C ASP A 141 0.44 -25.22 15.50
N GLU A 142 0.29 -25.07 14.19
CA GLU A 142 1.34 -24.83 13.22
C GLU A 142 1.04 -23.54 12.45
N VAL A 143 1.52 -22.43 13.00
CA VAL A 143 1.52 -21.14 12.31
C VAL A 143 2.50 -21.20 11.15
N LYS A 144 2.07 -20.79 9.96
CA LYS A 144 2.92 -20.67 8.77
C LYS A 144 3.00 -19.23 8.27
N PRO A 145 4.12 -18.82 7.65
CA PRO A 145 4.19 -17.62 6.83
C PRO A 145 3.04 -17.57 5.82
N ALA A 146 2.30 -16.47 5.80
CA ALA A 146 1.12 -16.30 4.97
C ALA A 146 0.92 -14.81 4.62
N VAL A 147 1.56 -14.38 3.54
CA VAL A 147 1.64 -12.96 3.17
C VAL A 147 0.31 -12.46 2.61
N ALA A 148 -0.23 -11.36 3.15
CA ALA A 148 -1.41 -10.69 2.61
C ALA A 148 -1.02 -9.74 1.48
N THR A 149 0.06 -8.97 1.66
CA THR A 149 0.54 -8.04 0.65
C THR A 149 2.06 -8.01 0.57
N ARG A 150 2.59 -8.01 -0.65
CA ARG A 150 4.02 -7.87 -0.97
C ARG A 150 4.23 -6.67 -1.88
N ILE A 151 5.13 -5.76 -1.51
CA ILE A 151 5.32 -4.48 -2.20
C ILE A 151 6.79 -4.29 -2.58
N TYR A 152 7.05 -4.08 -3.88
CA TYR A 152 8.37 -3.88 -4.46
C TYR A 152 8.56 -2.51 -5.13
N GLY A 153 7.54 -2.05 -5.84
CA GLY A 153 7.69 -0.88 -6.71
C GLY A 153 7.79 0.43 -5.93
N ASP A 154 8.65 1.33 -6.37
CA ASP A 154 8.89 2.60 -5.70
C ASP A 154 7.68 3.55 -5.80
N LYS A 155 7.47 4.38 -4.78
CA LYS A 155 6.36 5.35 -4.72
C LYS A 155 4.96 4.69 -4.74
N ALA A 156 4.79 3.61 -3.99
CA ALA A 156 3.46 3.05 -3.73
C ALA A 156 2.80 3.73 -2.52
N ALA A 157 1.48 3.94 -2.57
CA ALA A 157 0.76 4.43 -1.41
C ALA A 157 -0.66 3.89 -1.23
N PHE A 158 -1.07 3.81 0.03
CA PHE A 158 -2.25 3.09 0.49
C PHE A 158 -3.05 3.99 1.44
N TYR A 159 -4.34 4.17 1.15
CA TYR A 159 -5.23 5.04 1.92
C TYR A 159 -6.47 4.27 2.38
N ASP A 160 -6.81 4.36 3.66
CA ASP A 160 -8.00 3.69 4.19
C ASP A 160 -8.04 2.20 3.77
N CYS A 161 -6.88 1.55 3.72
CA CYS A 161 -6.75 0.14 3.37
C CYS A 161 -6.62 -0.72 4.64
N ALA A 162 -6.91 -2.01 4.52
CA ALA A 162 -6.61 -2.97 5.57
C ALA A 162 -5.64 -4.05 5.09
N PHE A 163 -4.70 -4.45 5.94
CA PHE A 163 -3.79 -5.56 5.71
C PHE A 163 -4.01 -6.58 6.82
N LEU A 164 -4.56 -7.74 6.46
CA LEU A 164 -5.11 -8.70 7.40
C LEU A 164 -4.37 -10.03 7.27
N GLY A 165 -3.72 -10.48 8.34
CA GLY A 165 -2.99 -11.73 8.37
C GLY A 165 -2.60 -12.13 9.78
N PHE A 166 -1.52 -12.90 9.91
CA PHE A 166 -1.03 -13.37 11.22
C PHE A 166 0.49 -13.38 11.28
N GLN A 167 1.14 -14.30 10.56
CA GLN A 167 2.58 -14.28 10.33
C GLN A 167 2.87 -13.70 8.95
N ASP A 168 3.80 -12.74 8.87
CA ASP A 168 4.30 -12.13 7.63
C ASP A 168 3.25 -11.34 6.83
N THR A 169 2.25 -10.75 7.50
CA THR A 169 1.09 -10.10 6.85
C THR A 169 1.45 -9.09 5.75
N LEU A 170 2.25 -8.07 6.07
CA LEU A 170 2.66 -7.00 5.16
C LEU A 170 4.16 -7.09 4.92
N TRP A 171 4.52 -7.62 3.75
CA TRP A 171 5.90 -7.65 3.28
C TRP A 171 6.21 -6.41 2.44
N ASP A 172 6.78 -5.42 3.11
CA ASP A 172 7.24 -4.16 2.57
C ASP A 172 8.70 -4.30 2.09
N VAL A 173 8.88 -4.84 0.88
CA VAL A 173 10.15 -5.42 0.44
C VAL A 173 11.23 -4.35 0.25
N GLU A 174 10.99 -3.42 -0.66
CA GLU A 174 11.93 -2.36 -1.03
C GLU A 174 11.18 -1.18 -1.67
N GLY A 175 11.81 -0.01 -1.75
CA GLY A 175 11.20 1.19 -2.32
C GLY A 175 10.58 2.11 -1.27
N ARG A 176 9.96 3.21 -1.72
CA ARG A 176 9.36 4.22 -0.85
C ARG A 176 7.85 4.03 -0.77
N HIS A 177 7.32 3.72 0.41
CA HIS A 177 5.88 3.47 0.58
C HIS A 177 5.20 4.32 1.66
N TYR A 178 3.97 4.74 1.39
CA TYR A 178 3.19 5.57 2.31
C TYR A 178 1.85 4.94 2.61
N PHE A 179 1.56 4.79 3.89
CA PHE A 179 0.33 4.21 4.41
C PHE A 179 -0.36 5.27 5.25
N ASN A 180 -1.55 5.69 4.85
CA ASN A 180 -2.34 6.68 5.58
C ASN A 180 -3.66 6.08 6.04
N SER A 181 -3.98 6.24 7.33
CA SER A 181 -5.25 5.78 7.91
C SER A 181 -5.51 4.29 7.68
N CYS A 182 -4.45 3.49 7.50
CA CYS A 182 -4.55 2.06 7.23
C CYS A 182 -4.73 1.26 8.52
N TYR A 183 -5.42 0.13 8.41
CA TYR A 183 -5.53 -0.88 9.45
C TYR A 183 -4.57 -2.04 9.15
N ILE A 184 -3.72 -2.41 10.09
CA ILE A 184 -2.76 -3.51 9.89
C ILE A 184 -2.89 -4.49 11.06
N GLU A 185 -3.08 -5.77 10.74
CA GLU A 185 -3.31 -6.81 11.74
C GLU A 185 -2.37 -8.01 11.58
N GLY A 186 -1.81 -8.46 12.71
CA GLY A 186 -1.06 -9.71 12.78
C GLY A 186 -0.46 -9.97 14.16
N ALA A 187 0.40 -10.98 14.24
CA ALA A 187 1.02 -11.44 15.48
C ALA A 187 2.53 -11.65 15.37
N ILE A 188 3.02 -12.23 14.27
CA ILE A 188 4.44 -12.55 14.08
C ILE A 188 4.95 -11.78 12.87
N ASP A 189 5.95 -10.94 13.07
CA ASP A 189 6.70 -10.22 12.03
C ASP A 189 5.80 -9.58 10.98
N PHE A 190 4.66 -9.04 11.41
CA PHE A 190 3.55 -8.81 10.49
C PHE A 190 3.67 -7.51 9.67
N ILE A 191 4.67 -6.67 9.96
CA ILE A 191 5.14 -5.57 9.12
C ILE A 191 6.64 -5.73 8.93
N TRP A 192 7.11 -6.17 7.77
CA TRP A 192 8.50 -6.60 7.64
C TRP A 192 9.08 -6.34 6.25
N GLY A 193 10.42 -6.33 6.17
CA GLY A 193 11.18 -6.06 4.95
C GLY A 193 12.11 -4.86 5.05
N ASP A 194 12.53 -4.34 3.90
CA ASP A 194 13.60 -3.33 3.76
C ASP A 194 13.10 -1.99 3.19
N GLY A 195 11.79 -1.85 3.01
CA GLY A 195 11.15 -0.63 2.53
C GLY A 195 11.52 0.64 3.32
N GLN A 196 11.51 1.77 2.64
CA GLN A 196 11.57 3.11 3.22
C GLN A 196 10.13 3.63 3.36
N SER A 197 9.53 3.42 4.54
CA SER A 197 8.08 3.53 4.65
C SER A 197 7.59 4.41 5.80
N PHE A 198 6.51 5.14 5.51
CA PHE A 198 5.86 6.06 6.44
C PHE A 198 4.41 5.64 6.68
N PHE A 199 4.10 5.31 7.92
CA PHE A 199 2.79 4.91 8.41
C PHE A 199 2.19 6.06 9.22
N GLU A 200 1.27 6.81 8.62
CA GLU A 200 0.62 7.98 9.23
C GLU A 200 -0.82 7.64 9.61
N GLU A 201 -1.21 7.93 10.85
CA GLU A 201 -2.57 7.67 11.37
C GLU A 201 -3.02 6.20 11.26
N CYS A 202 -2.07 5.28 11.13
CA CYS A 202 -2.33 3.84 11.02
C CYS A 202 -2.76 3.24 12.38
N ARG A 203 -3.64 2.25 12.31
CA ARG A 203 -4.12 1.46 13.45
C ARG A 203 -3.50 0.08 13.38
N ILE A 204 -2.69 -0.26 14.37
CA ILE A 204 -1.94 -1.53 14.40
C ILE A 204 -2.61 -2.46 15.42
N ASN A 205 -3.28 -3.51 14.93
CA ASN A 205 -3.95 -4.51 15.76
C ASN A 205 -3.06 -5.76 15.95
N VAL A 206 -2.62 -5.98 17.18
CA VAL A 206 -1.83 -7.14 17.57
C VAL A 206 -2.77 -8.29 17.95
N THR A 207 -2.64 -9.44 17.29
CA THR A 207 -3.41 -10.66 17.58
C THR A 207 -2.57 -11.74 18.28
N ALA A 208 -1.51 -11.34 18.97
CA ALA A 208 -0.58 -12.22 19.68
C ALA A 208 -1.25 -13.04 20.80
N GLY A 209 -2.44 -12.66 21.25
CA GLY A 209 -3.23 -13.46 22.21
C GLY A 209 -3.72 -14.79 21.63
N LEU A 210 -3.63 -14.96 20.31
CA LEU A 210 -3.95 -16.20 19.61
C LEU A 210 -2.70 -17.08 19.41
N LEU A 211 -1.51 -16.64 19.81
CA LEU A 211 -0.29 -17.42 19.59
C LEU A 211 -0.37 -18.79 20.27
N PRO A 212 0.17 -19.85 19.63
CA PRO A 212 0.32 -21.15 20.26
C PRO A 212 1.11 -21.04 21.56
N SER A 213 0.79 -21.90 22.54
CA SER A 213 1.34 -21.84 23.91
C SER A 213 2.88 -21.83 24.01
N GLN A 214 3.56 -22.33 22.98
CA GLN A 214 5.02 -22.38 22.86
C GLN A 214 5.66 -21.06 22.39
N VAL A 215 4.88 -20.09 21.90
CA VAL A 215 5.37 -18.77 21.47
C VAL A 215 4.99 -17.74 22.51
N SER A 216 5.99 -17.13 23.16
CA SER A 216 5.78 -16.26 24.33
C SER A 216 5.35 -14.84 23.99
N ALA A 217 5.67 -14.36 22.80
CA ALA A 217 5.31 -13.01 22.35
C ALA A 217 5.34 -12.91 20.82
N GLY A 218 4.55 -11.97 20.30
CA GLY A 218 4.58 -11.53 18.91
C GLY A 218 5.58 -10.41 18.64
N TYR A 219 5.70 -10.02 17.38
CA TYR A 219 6.51 -8.89 16.93
C TYR A 219 5.74 -8.08 15.89
N ILE A 220 5.69 -6.76 16.08
CA ILE A 220 5.02 -5.87 15.14
C ILE A 220 5.85 -5.69 13.89
N THR A 221 7.13 -5.31 14.04
CA THR A 221 8.01 -5.11 12.90
C THR A 221 9.20 -6.06 12.87
N ALA A 222 9.58 -6.52 11.68
CA ALA A 222 10.85 -7.20 11.43
C ALA A 222 11.59 -6.51 10.28
N GLN A 223 12.39 -5.50 10.61
CA GLN A 223 13.04 -4.63 9.62
C GLN A 223 14.43 -5.19 9.27
N GLY A 224 14.76 -5.26 7.97
CA GLY A 224 15.96 -5.94 7.47
C GLY A 224 17.07 -5.06 6.89
N ARG A 225 17.07 -3.75 7.19
CA ARG A 225 18.17 -2.82 6.90
C ARG A 225 19.50 -3.43 7.34
N GLN A 226 20.48 -3.44 6.43
CA GLN A 226 21.74 -4.16 6.64
C GLN A 226 22.91 -3.23 7.04
N SER A 227 22.82 -1.94 6.73
CA SER A 227 23.89 -0.96 6.97
C SER A 227 23.38 0.43 7.36
N GLU A 228 24.27 1.29 7.88
CA GLU A 228 23.92 2.70 8.18
C GLU A 228 23.65 3.50 6.91
N GLU A 229 24.21 3.10 5.78
CA GLU A 229 24.05 3.73 4.48
C GLU A 229 22.72 3.38 3.81
N ASP A 230 22.09 2.28 4.21
CA ASP A 230 20.80 1.86 3.66
C ASP A 230 19.70 2.85 4.04
N PRO A 231 18.92 3.37 3.07
CA PRO A 231 17.88 4.36 3.33
C PRO A 231 16.59 3.74 3.92
N GLY A 232 16.51 2.41 3.97
CA GLY A 232 15.34 1.66 4.46
C GLY A 232 15.03 1.90 5.93
N GLY A 233 13.76 1.75 6.30
CA GLY A 233 13.29 1.92 7.67
C GLY A 233 11.80 2.24 7.73
N PHE A 234 11.20 1.95 8.88
CA PHE A 234 9.78 2.19 9.12
C PHE A 234 9.58 3.34 10.12
N VAL A 235 8.76 4.31 9.73
CA VAL A 235 8.40 5.46 10.54
C VAL A 235 6.90 5.44 10.78
N PHE A 236 6.49 5.56 12.05
CA PHE A 236 5.08 5.58 12.45
C PHE A 236 4.76 6.92 13.14
N GLU A 237 3.77 7.64 12.64
CA GLU A 237 3.36 8.96 13.17
C GLU A 237 1.84 9.03 13.34
N ASN A 238 1.38 9.58 14.47
CA ASN A 238 -0.05 9.80 14.80
C ASN A 238 -0.95 8.54 14.79
N GLY A 239 -0.38 7.35 14.74
CA GLY A 239 -1.10 6.08 14.85
C GLY A 239 -1.19 5.57 16.30
N TYR A 240 -1.79 4.39 16.46
CA TYR A 240 -1.80 3.68 17.74
C TYR A 240 -1.73 2.17 17.56
N VAL A 241 -1.18 1.50 18.57
CA VAL A 241 -1.10 0.05 18.68
C VAL A 241 -2.11 -0.41 19.73
N PHE A 242 -2.85 -1.46 19.42
CA PHE A 242 -3.81 -2.09 20.34
C PHE A 242 -3.89 -3.60 20.03
N GLY A 243 -4.71 -4.34 20.76
CA GLY A 243 -4.94 -5.76 20.51
C GLY A 243 -4.76 -6.63 21.75
N THR A 244 -4.41 -7.90 21.55
CA THR A 244 -4.30 -8.92 22.61
C THR A 244 -2.95 -9.62 22.59
N GLY A 245 -2.57 -10.18 23.74
CA GLY A 245 -1.31 -10.90 23.94
C GLY A 245 -0.09 -10.00 24.12
N GLN A 246 1.04 -10.63 24.37
CA GLN A 246 2.32 -9.93 24.52
C GLN A 246 2.96 -9.77 23.13
N ALA A 247 3.43 -8.56 22.81
CA ALA A 247 4.19 -8.32 21.59
C ALA A 247 5.26 -7.24 21.79
N TYR A 248 6.35 -7.36 21.04
CA TYR A 248 7.38 -6.35 20.94
C TYR A 248 7.14 -5.44 19.73
N LEU A 249 7.62 -4.19 19.80
CA LEU A 249 7.51 -3.24 18.69
C LEU A 249 8.29 -3.72 17.47
N GLY A 250 9.37 -4.46 17.65
CA GLY A 250 10.02 -5.17 16.57
C GLY A 250 11.33 -5.84 16.95
N HIS A 251 11.93 -6.52 15.98
CA HIS A 251 13.27 -7.09 16.03
C HIS A 251 13.95 -7.00 14.65
N HIS A 252 15.18 -7.50 14.55
CA HIS A 252 15.95 -7.61 13.32
C HIS A 252 15.74 -8.95 12.62
N THR A 253 15.65 -8.93 11.29
CA THR A 253 15.66 -10.15 10.47
C THR A 253 17.08 -10.67 10.21
N VAL A 254 18.11 -9.84 10.38
CA VAL A 254 19.53 -10.18 10.13
C VAL A 254 20.37 -10.14 11.42
N LEU A 255 21.37 -11.01 11.50
CA LEU A 255 22.29 -11.23 12.65
C LEU A 255 23.22 -10.05 13.00
N THR A 256 22.93 -8.82 12.55
CA THR A 256 23.66 -7.59 12.91
C THR A 256 22.78 -6.73 13.85
N PRO A 257 22.85 -6.96 15.18
CA PRO A 257 21.90 -6.42 16.16
C PRO A 257 22.01 -4.89 16.44
N GLU A 258 22.78 -4.13 15.66
CA GLU A 258 23.17 -2.76 16.03
C GLU A 258 22.26 -1.65 15.46
N LEU A 259 21.25 -1.95 14.64
CA LEU A 259 20.61 -0.93 13.82
C LEU A 259 19.07 -0.95 13.76
N PHE A 260 18.38 -1.05 14.90
CA PHE A 260 16.90 -0.96 14.94
C PHE A 260 16.44 0.51 14.95
N PHE A 261 15.75 0.92 13.88
CA PHE A 261 15.22 2.27 13.74
C PHE A 261 13.70 2.23 13.54
N MET A 262 12.97 2.46 14.62
CA MET A 262 11.54 2.78 14.58
C MET A 262 11.35 4.19 15.11
N VAL A 263 10.92 5.10 14.25
CA VAL A 263 10.66 6.50 14.64
C VAL A 263 9.19 6.63 15.00
N LEU A 264 8.91 6.71 16.30
CA LEU A 264 7.58 7.06 16.81
C LEU A 264 7.53 8.55 17.05
N ARG A 265 6.76 9.28 16.24
CA ARG A 265 6.42 10.68 16.52
C ARG A 265 4.97 10.74 17.02
N TRP A 266 4.85 11.01 18.31
CA TRP A 266 3.59 11.26 19.03
C TRP A 266 2.57 10.12 18.97
N ILE A 267 2.84 9.04 19.71
CA ILE A 267 1.75 8.21 20.25
C ILE A 267 1.04 9.07 21.31
N GLN A 268 -0.25 9.36 21.15
CA GLN A 268 -1.03 9.96 22.25
C GLN A 268 -1.35 8.86 23.28
N TRP A 269 -0.72 8.98 24.44
CA TRP A 269 -0.93 8.10 25.58
C TRP A 269 -2.07 8.60 26.45
N TRP A 270 -3.20 7.90 26.48
CA TRP A 270 -4.15 7.98 27.59
C TRP A 270 -4.42 6.57 28.15
N PHE A 271 -3.81 6.32 29.32
CA PHE A 271 -4.05 5.25 30.31
C PHE A 271 -4.43 3.84 29.83
N LEU A 272 -3.42 2.96 29.74
CA LEU A 272 -3.41 1.57 30.27
C LEU A 272 -2.05 0.95 29.95
N LEU A 273 -1.03 1.32 30.73
CA LEU A 273 0.29 0.73 30.60
C LEU A 273 0.79 0.29 31.97
N ASP A 274 0.66 -1.01 32.24
CA ASP A 274 1.45 -1.65 33.28
C ASP A 274 1.97 -3.04 32.86
N GLY A 275 2.21 -3.28 31.56
CA GLY A 275 2.78 -4.58 31.18
C GLY A 275 3.37 -4.78 29.80
N MET A 276 2.97 -4.00 28.78
CA MET A 276 3.17 -4.48 27.40
C MET A 276 4.41 -4.01 26.66
N LEU A 277 5.13 -2.96 27.10
CA LEU A 277 6.22 -2.40 26.29
C LEU A 277 7.48 -2.18 27.13
N ARG A 278 8.41 -3.12 27.09
CA ARG A 278 9.78 -2.93 27.59
C ARG A 278 10.77 -2.90 26.43
N ASN A 279 11.58 -1.84 26.43
CA ASN A 279 12.83 -1.66 25.67
C ASN A 279 12.75 -1.66 24.15
N THR A 280 12.99 -0.49 23.54
CA THR A 280 13.91 -0.36 22.39
C THR A 280 14.44 1.08 22.32
N LYS A 281 15.76 1.21 22.19
CA LYS A 281 16.48 2.47 22.04
C LYS A 281 16.55 2.79 20.54
N ALA A 282 15.52 3.43 20.00
CA ALA A 282 15.53 3.85 18.60
C ALA A 282 16.36 5.13 18.43
N MET A 283 17.42 5.07 17.62
CA MET A 283 18.12 6.26 17.13
C MET A 283 17.36 6.79 15.89
N ILE A 284 17.56 8.03 15.48
CA ILE A 284 16.82 8.67 14.36
C ILE A 284 17.81 9.49 13.55
N ASP A 285 17.99 9.23 12.24
CA ASP A 285 18.48 10.28 11.35
C ASP A 285 17.28 11.16 10.92
N LYS A 286 17.16 12.31 11.57
CA LYS A 286 16.07 13.28 11.33
C LYS A 286 16.03 13.78 9.88
N ARG A 287 17.15 13.76 9.13
CA ARG A 287 17.19 14.24 7.74
C ARG A 287 16.53 13.28 6.77
N ILE A 288 16.76 11.97 6.93
CA ILE A 288 16.16 10.92 6.10
C ILE A 288 14.64 10.90 6.31
N SER A 289 14.21 10.94 7.57
CA SER A 289 12.78 11.00 7.93
C SER A 289 12.07 12.22 7.33
N MET A 290 12.65 13.43 7.42
CA MET A 290 11.95 14.63 6.92
C MET A 290 11.88 14.73 5.38
N LYS A 291 12.88 14.24 4.65
CA LYS A 291 12.82 14.21 3.18
C LYS A 291 11.79 13.19 2.70
N MET A 292 11.80 11.98 3.26
CA MET A 292 10.80 10.95 2.99
C MET A 292 9.38 11.46 3.28
N VAL A 293 9.15 12.03 4.47
CA VAL A 293 7.84 12.60 4.84
C VAL A 293 7.41 13.71 3.89
N ARG A 294 8.33 14.57 3.43
CA ARG A 294 8.01 15.62 2.45
C ARG A 294 7.58 15.03 1.10
N ASP A 295 8.39 14.14 0.54
CA ASP A 295 8.13 13.52 -0.77
C ASP A 295 6.78 12.77 -0.76
N MET A 296 6.47 12.08 0.35
CA MET A 296 5.21 11.34 0.52
C MET A 296 4.00 12.24 0.76
N ARG A 297 4.13 13.31 1.54
CA ARG A 297 3.07 14.31 1.70
C ARG A 297 2.83 15.15 0.45
N ASP A 298 3.82 15.27 -0.44
CA ASP A 298 3.66 15.90 -1.74
C ASP A 298 2.87 14.97 -2.70
N MET A 299 3.17 13.67 -2.68
CA MET A 299 2.35 12.63 -3.36
C MET A 299 0.90 12.61 -2.84
N GLU A 300 0.71 12.62 -1.52
CA GLU A 300 -0.62 12.73 -0.91
C GLU A 300 -1.35 13.99 -1.35
N ARG A 301 -0.67 15.15 -1.39
CA ARG A 301 -1.28 16.41 -1.82
C ARG A 301 -1.77 16.36 -3.26
N LEU A 302 -1.01 15.71 -4.14
CA LEU A 302 -1.44 15.47 -5.52
C LEU A 302 -2.72 14.63 -5.55
N TRP A 303 -2.74 13.49 -4.84
CA TRP A 303 -3.89 12.59 -4.87
C TRP A 303 -5.12 13.08 -4.07
N ARG A 304 -4.94 13.87 -2.99
CA ARG A 304 -6.06 14.51 -2.27
C ARG A 304 -6.68 15.65 -3.07
N ALA A 305 -5.88 16.39 -3.83
CA ALA A 305 -6.40 17.39 -4.77
C ALA A 305 -7.27 16.71 -5.86
N GLU A 306 -6.85 15.53 -6.32
CA GLU A 306 -7.60 14.70 -7.27
C GLU A 306 -8.92 14.19 -6.69
N GLY A 307 -8.93 13.68 -5.45
CA GLY A 307 -10.13 13.14 -4.79
C GLY A 307 -11.19 14.19 -4.40
N LYS A 308 -10.79 15.39 -3.99
CA LYS A 308 -11.73 16.49 -3.69
C LYS A 308 -12.39 17.07 -4.94
N GLY A 309 -11.67 17.12 -6.06
CA GLY A 309 -12.23 17.52 -7.36
C GLY A 309 -13.33 16.57 -7.82
N ALA A 310 -13.10 15.26 -7.71
CA ALA A 310 -14.07 14.23 -8.12
C ALA A 310 -15.38 14.25 -7.31
N VAL A 311 -15.32 14.49 -6.00
CA VAL A 311 -16.51 14.55 -5.12
C VAL A 311 -17.32 15.84 -5.36
N ALA A 312 -16.65 16.97 -5.60
CA ALA A 312 -17.32 18.22 -5.94
C ALA A 312 -18.05 18.13 -7.30
N GLU A 313 -17.40 17.55 -8.32
CA GLU A 313 -17.98 17.41 -9.66
C GLU A 313 -19.14 16.39 -9.70
N ALA A 314 -19.05 15.30 -8.92
CA ALA A 314 -20.16 14.33 -8.79
C ALA A 314 -21.39 14.92 -8.08
N LYS A 315 -21.16 15.83 -7.12
CA LYS A 315 -22.23 16.55 -6.43
C LYS A 315 -22.92 17.55 -7.37
N GLU A 316 -22.14 18.27 -8.16
CA GLU A 316 -22.65 19.22 -9.15
C GLU A 316 -23.44 18.52 -10.27
N LYS A 317 -22.96 17.40 -10.81
CA LYS A 317 -23.70 16.61 -11.82
C LYS A 317 -25.03 16.07 -11.28
N ARG A 318 -25.06 15.61 -10.04
CA ARG A 318 -26.30 15.14 -9.40
C ARG A 318 -27.29 16.27 -9.14
N GLU A 319 -26.81 17.48 -8.87
CA GLU A 319 -27.67 18.67 -8.73
C GLU A 319 -28.24 19.14 -10.08
N VAL A 320 -27.52 18.93 -11.19
CA VAL A 320 -28.01 19.19 -12.55
C VAL A 320 -29.05 18.16 -12.98
N GLU A 321 -28.78 16.87 -12.76
CA GLU A 321 -29.69 15.77 -13.12
C GLU A 321 -31.03 15.86 -12.36
N VAL A 322 -30.99 16.22 -11.06
CA VAL A 322 -32.21 16.47 -10.26
C VAL A 322 -32.97 17.72 -10.70
N LYS A 323 -32.32 18.71 -11.33
CA LYS A 323 -33.00 19.87 -11.91
C LYS A 323 -33.67 19.52 -13.23
N GLU A 324 -32.99 18.77 -14.09
CA GLU A 324 -33.55 18.31 -15.38
C GLU A 324 -34.75 17.37 -15.17
N GLU A 325 -34.70 16.47 -14.17
CA GLU A 325 -35.86 15.65 -13.80
C GLU A 325 -37.06 16.50 -13.37
N ARG A 326 -36.85 17.53 -12.54
CA ARG A 326 -37.92 18.44 -12.08
C ARG A 326 -38.52 19.30 -13.19
N GLU A 327 -37.71 19.70 -14.18
CA GLU A 327 -38.19 20.45 -15.34
C GLU A 327 -39.00 19.55 -16.28
N SER A 328 -38.60 18.28 -16.44
CA SER A 328 -39.33 17.30 -17.25
C SER A 328 -40.69 16.92 -16.64
N ASP A 329 -40.77 16.82 -15.30
CA ASP A 329 -42.01 16.58 -14.58
C ASP A 329 -42.97 17.78 -14.66
N ALA A 330 -42.44 19.01 -14.76
CA ALA A 330 -43.23 20.23 -14.89
C ALA A 330 -43.81 20.42 -16.32
N GLU A 331 -43.10 19.98 -17.36
CA GLU A 331 -43.62 19.97 -18.74
C GLU A 331 -44.66 18.87 -18.99
N GLY A 332 -44.54 17.72 -18.30
CA GLY A 332 -45.50 16.62 -18.40
C GLY A 332 -46.92 16.94 -17.88
N ASP A 333 -47.05 17.91 -16.96
CA ASP A 333 -48.32 18.28 -16.33
C ASP A 333 -49.09 19.37 -17.13
N CYS A 334 -48.42 20.07 -18.05
CA CYS A 334 -49.03 21.13 -18.87
C CYS A 334 -49.76 20.58 -20.13
N GLY A 335 -49.65 19.27 -20.40
CA GLY A 335 -50.27 18.60 -21.55
C GLY A 335 -51.64 17.95 -21.29
N LYS A 336 -52.23 18.13 -20.10
CA LYS A 336 -53.54 17.56 -19.73
C LYS A 336 -54.48 18.59 -19.12
N ILE A 337 -54.83 19.65 -19.85
CA ILE A 337 -56.06 20.44 -19.59
C ILE A 337 -56.71 20.80 -20.93
#